data_AF-A0AAJ2GM68-F1
#
_entry.id   AF-A0AAJ2GM68-F1
#
_cell.length_a   1.000
_cell.length_b   1.000
_cell.length_c   1.000
_cell.angle_alpha   90.00
_cell.angle_beta   90.00
_cell.angle_gamma   90.00
#
_symmetry.space_group_name_H-M   'P 1'
#
loop_
_entity.id
_entity.type
_entity.pdbx_description
1 polymer ?
#
loop_
_entity_poly.entity_id
_entity_poly.type
_entity_poly.pdbx_seq_one_letter_code
_entity_poly.pdbx_strand_id
1 'polypeptide(L)'
;MRLLDPSTWFAAAKPVPPVQPPTEVRVHEWKQAEILWRIRKADTASPADPIIAAELDKIFYDSSGNLNEADWSRINEAESLLGAVLTDVQLRSQYSILLTLAATRALPSLSTYPNRSAFGLLGLDDKRDIYGALLYELQSGFIGGRFIRRLRAEAASTLLRYGIIIAAITILVPFLWLFFTWLSLPKKALLEGGAVINETIFVLLAVACAGALGAFFSRAMKFQTDSAALTFDTVIQTYVSRMLCLRLLCGMTGAIFFYFFICGKFVGGNLFPALSSGMVTEQTIWTLHLAGPVTKGLAKVKPEDLRAASELSPTVEFAKLLVWSFLAGFSERLVPDTLASLEKKSADALQAPGAKP
;
A
#
# COMPACT_ATOMS: atom_id res chain seq x y z
N MET A 1 11.98 -15.63 31.77
CA MET A 1 11.47 -14.58 30.86
C MET A 1 12.66 -13.77 30.37
N ARG A 2 13.17 -14.04 29.16
CA ARG A 2 14.24 -13.26 28.55
C ARG A 2 13.60 -12.06 27.84
N LEU A 3 13.92 -10.87 28.32
CA LEU A 3 13.56 -9.59 27.75
C LEU A 3 14.19 -9.47 26.36
N LEU A 4 13.36 -9.20 25.34
CA LEU A 4 13.79 -8.95 23.97
C LEU A 4 14.48 -7.58 23.89
N ASP A 5 15.63 -7.55 23.23
CA ASP A 5 16.54 -6.42 23.10
C ASP A 5 15.98 -5.31 22.16
N PRO A 6 15.85 -4.05 22.64
CA PRO A 6 15.26 -2.96 21.87
C PRO A 6 15.99 -2.52 20.61
N SER A 7 17.24 -2.92 20.47
CA SER A 7 18.09 -2.57 19.33
C SER A 7 17.67 -3.24 18.02
N THR A 8 16.79 -4.25 18.08
CA THR A 8 16.30 -4.97 16.89
C THR A 8 15.10 -4.33 16.20
N TRP A 9 14.43 -3.36 16.83
CA TRP A 9 13.19 -2.75 16.31
C TRP A 9 13.44 -1.58 15.35
N PHE A 10 14.62 -0.96 15.40
CA PHE A 10 14.99 0.20 14.57
C PHE A 10 16.08 -0.12 13.54
N ALA A 11 16.16 -1.38 13.08
CA ALA A 11 16.79 -1.63 11.80
C ALA A 11 15.92 -0.94 10.74
N ALA A 12 16.27 0.31 10.42
CA ALA A 12 15.65 1.11 9.36
C ALA A 12 15.32 0.16 8.23
N ALA A 13 14.01 0.00 7.95
CA ALA A 13 13.55 -0.87 6.90
C ALA A 13 14.32 -0.46 5.65
N LYS A 14 15.34 -1.25 5.29
CA LYS A 14 16.07 -1.04 4.05
C LYS A 14 14.96 -0.95 3.01
N PRO A 15 14.92 0.13 2.21
CA PRO A 15 13.87 0.29 1.21
C PRO A 15 13.77 -1.04 0.49
N VAL A 16 12.60 -1.69 0.59
CA VAL A 16 12.40 -3.02 0.00
C VAL A 16 12.85 -2.86 -1.43
N PRO A 17 13.98 -3.48 -1.83
CA PRO A 17 14.48 -3.27 -3.18
C PRO A 17 13.34 -3.68 -4.12
N PRO A 18 13.16 -2.97 -5.25
CA PRO A 18 12.14 -3.35 -6.22
C PRO A 18 12.23 -4.86 -6.37
N VAL A 19 11.08 -5.56 -6.27
CA VAL A 19 11.02 -7.02 -6.37
C VAL A 19 11.41 -7.39 -7.81
N GLN A 20 12.71 -7.30 -8.07
CA GLN A 20 13.37 -7.78 -9.25
C GLN A 20 13.28 -9.30 -9.14
N PRO A 21 13.03 -10.02 -10.24
CA PRO A 21 13.26 -11.46 -10.23
C PRO A 21 14.68 -11.71 -9.70
N PRO A 22 14.89 -12.81 -8.94
CA PRO A 22 16.20 -13.10 -8.39
C PRO A 22 17.23 -12.96 -9.51
N THR A 23 18.35 -12.31 -9.22
CA THR A 23 19.42 -11.99 -10.18
C THR A 23 19.77 -13.22 -11.05
N GLU A 24 19.65 -14.40 -10.45
CA GLU A 24 19.75 -15.73 -11.04
C GLU A 24 18.88 -15.96 -12.30
N VAL A 25 17.61 -15.52 -12.31
CA VAL A 25 16.72 -15.68 -13.48
C VAL A 25 17.21 -14.84 -14.65
N ARG A 26 17.63 -13.58 -14.41
CA ARG A 26 18.21 -12.73 -15.46
C ARG A 26 19.48 -13.33 -16.04
N VAL A 27 20.37 -13.77 -15.15
CA VAL A 27 21.63 -14.40 -15.53
C VAL A 27 21.36 -15.68 -16.34
N HIS A 28 20.32 -16.42 -15.99
CA HIS A 28 19.92 -17.62 -16.73
C HIS A 28 19.41 -17.29 -18.14
N GLU A 29 18.42 -16.40 -18.27
CA GLU A 29 17.88 -15.98 -19.58
C GLU A 29 18.98 -15.40 -20.48
N TRP A 30 19.84 -14.55 -19.90
CA TRP A 30 21.00 -13.98 -20.59
C TRP A 30 21.95 -15.07 -21.11
N LYS A 31 22.33 -16.02 -20.25
CA LYS A 31 23.20 -17.15 -20.64
C LYS A 31 22.55 -18.03 -21.70
N GLN A 32 21.24 -18.23 -21.65
CA GLN A 32 20.54 -19.00 -22.68
C GLN A 32 20.64 -18.31 -24.05
N ALA A 33 20.36 -17.01 -24.12
CA ALA A 33 20.51 -16.24 -25.36
C ALA A 33 21.97 -16.26 -25.87
N GLU A 34 22.94 -16.12 -24.96
CA GLU A 34 24.38 -16.17 -25.30
C GLU A 34 24.79 -17.54 -25.86
N ILE A 35 24.34 -18.63 -25.24
CA ILE A 35 24.62 -20.00 -25.71
C ILE A 35 24.01 -20.21 -27.10
N LEU A 36 22.77 -19.78 -27.32
CA LEU A 36 22.10 -19.88 -28.61
C LEU A 36 22.87 -19.10 -29.69
N TRP A 37 23.34 -17.89 -29.38
CA TRP A 37 24.17 -17.11 -30.28
C TRP A 37 25.47 -17.83 -30.62
N ARG A 38 26.18 -18.35 -29.62
CA ARG A 38 27.44 -19.09 -29.82
C ARG A 38 27.25 -20.32 -30.71
N ILE A 39 26.18 -21.09 -30.50
CA ILE A 39 25.84 -22.24 -31.33
C ILE A 39 25.57 -21.79 -32.77
N ARG A 40 24.80 -20.72 -32.96
CA ARG A 40 24.48 -20.20 -34.29
C ARG A 40 25.71 -19.65 -35.02
N LYS A 41 26.59 -18.97 -34.31
CA LYS A 41 27.85 -18.42 -34.84
C LYS A 41 28.83 -19.52 -35.28
N ALA A 42 28.82 -20.66 -34.59
CA ALA A 42 29.65 -21.81 -34.93
C ALA A 42 29.17 -22.55 -36.19
N ASP A 43 27.95 -22.30 -36.66
CA ASP A 43 27.39 -22.92 -37.86
C ASP A 43 27.92 -22.23 -39.13
N THR A 44 28.91 -22.85 -39.77
CA THR A 44 29.56 -22.36 -40.98
C THR A 44 28.81 -22.71 -42.27
N ALA A 45 27.77 -23.56 -42.21
CA ALA A 45 27.05 -24.04 -43.39
C ALA A 45 26.08 -23.00 -43.96
N SER A 46 25.57 -22.09 -43.13
CA SER A 46 24.71 -20.98 -43.54
C SER A 46 25.07 -19.75 -42.69
N PRO A 47 25.96 -18.86 -43.18
CA PRO A 47 26.40 -17.71 -42.40
C PRO A 47 25.22 -16.79 -42.07
N ALA A 48 25.21 -16.28 -40.84
CA ALA A 48 24.28 -15.25 -40.40
C ALA A 48 24.46 -13.96 -41.21
N ASP A 49 23.42 -13.14 -41.26
CA ASP A 49 23.54 -11.77 -41.79
C ASP A 49 24.66 -11.04 -41.03
N PRO A 50 25.71 -10.55 -41.72
CA PRO A 50 26.86 -9.92 -41.09
C PRO A 50 26.50 -8.68 -40.26
N ILE A 51 25.42 -7.98 -40.62
CA ILE A 51 24.98 -6.77 -39.90
C ILE A 51 24.40 -7.18 -38.55
N ILE A 52 23.49 -8.15 -38.53
CA ILE A 52 22.85 -8.61 -37.29
C ILE A 52 23.85 -9.35 -36.41
N ALA A 53 24.77 -10.11 -37.01
CA ALA A 53 25.85 -10.80 -36.30
C ALA A 53 26.77 -9.82 -35.55
N ALA A 54 27.12 -8.69 -36.18
CA ALA A 54 27.94 -7.66 -35.55
C ALA A 54 27.22 -6.99 -34.36
N GLU A 55 25.91 -6.71 -34.49
CA GLU A 55 25.14 -6.11 -33.39
C GLU A 55 24.94 -7.10 -32.23
N LEU A 56 24.69 -8.38 -32.50
CA LEU A 56 24.63 -9.42 -31.48
C LEU A 56 25.97 -9.57 -30.74
N ASP A 57 27.08 -9.61 -31.46
CA ASP A 57 28.42 -9.67 -30.86
C ASP A 57 28.68 -8.47 -29.95
N LYS A 58 28.27 -7.26 -30.36
CA LYS A 58 28.38 -6.04 -29.56
C LYS A 58 27.52 -6.11 -28.30
N ILE A 59 26.27 -6.57 -28.40
CA ILE A 59 25.36 -6.73 -27.25
C ILE A 59 25.92 -7.74 -26.24
N PHE A 60 26.48 -8.86 -26.71
CA PHE A 60 27.06 -9.88 -25.83
C PHE A 60 28.44 -9.53 -25.28
N TYR A 61 29.21 -8.68 -25.97
CA TYR A 61 30.53 -8.21 -25.52
C TYR A 61 30.44 -7.12 -24.45
N ASP A 62 29.51 -6.16 -24.58
CA ASP A 62 29.38 -5.00 -23.67
C ASP A 62 28.91 -5.36 -22.25
N SER A 63 28.27 -6.52 -22.05
CA SER A 63 27.57 -6.87 -20.81
C SER A 63 28.26 -7.95 -19.96
N SER A 64 29.45 -8.43 -20.36
CA SER A 64 30.11 -9.62 -19.78
C SER A 64 30.54 -9.50 -18.30
N GLY A 65 30.09 -8.48 -17.56
CA GLY A 65 30.51 -8.26 -16.17
C GLY A 65 29.57 -7.46 -15.26
N ASN A 66 28.48 -6.83 -15.74
CA ASN A 66 27.56 -6.11 -14.84
C ASN A 66 26.15 -6.00 -15.43
N LEU A 67 25.24 -6.81 -14.90
CA LEU A 67 23.83 -6.80 -15.23
C LEU A 67 23.07 -5.79 -14.32
N ASN A 68 22.67 -4.63 -14.86
CA ASN A 68 21.87 -3.57 -14.21
C ASN A 68 20.39 -3.49 -14.69
N GLU A 69 19.58 -2.54 -14.20
CA GLU A 69 18.15 -2.46 -14.59
C GLU A 69 17.89 -2.27 -16.11
N ALA A 70 18.89 -1.83 -16.89
CA ALA A 70 18.84 -1.71 -18.34
C ALA A 70 18.92 -3.07 -19.08
N ASP A 71 19.18 -4.18 -18.39
CA ASP A 71 19.47 -5.46 -19.05
C ASP A 71 18.24 -6.14 -19.63
N TRP A 72 17.05 -5.95 -19.06
CA TRP A 72 15.87 -6.62 -19.62
C TRP A 72 15.54 -6.11 -21.01
N SER A 73 15.81 -4.84 -21.28
CA SER A 73 15.68 -4.29 -22.64
C SER A 73 16.72 -4.93 -23.56
N ARG A 74 17.96 -5.08 -23.10
CA ARG A 74 19.05 -5.71 -23.86
C ARG A 74 18.81 -7.21 -24.11
N ILE A 75 18.28 -7.94 -23.12
CA ILE A 75 17.87 -9.34 -23.27
C ILE A 75 16.78 -9.44 -24.33
N ASN A 76 15.73 -8.62 -24.21
CA ASN A 76 14.62 -8.64 -25.16
C ASN A 76 15.08 -8.31 -26.58
N GLU A 77 15.97 -7.32 -26.72
CA GLU A 77 16.61 -6.93 -27.98
C GLU A 77 17.46 -8.07 -28.57
N ALA A 78 18.30 -8.70 -27.75
CA ALA A 78 19.10 -9.85 -28.15
C ALA A 78 18.23 -11.03 -28.62
N GLU A 79 17.16 -11.35 -27.90
CA GLU A 79 16.20 -12.40 -28.28
C GLU A 79 15.49 -12.09 -29.60
N SER A 80 15.12 -10.82 -29.82
CA SER A 80 14.48 -10.38 -31.06
C SER A 80 15.44 -10.51 -32.25
N LEU A 81 16.69 -10.07 -32.08
CA LEU A 81 17.73 -10.17 -33.11
C LEU A 81 18.12 -11.64 -33.38
N LEU A 82 18.16 -12.48 -32.35
CA LEU A 82 18.37 -13.92 -32.50
C LEU A 82 17.27 -14.54 -33.36
N GLY A 83 15.99 -14.20 -33.13
CA GLY A 83 14.87 -14.68 -33.93
C GLY A 83 15.03 -14.49 -35.44
N ALA A 84 15.68 -13.40 -35.86
CA ALA A 84 15.95 -13.10 -37.26
C ALA A 84 17.06 -13.98 -37.88
N VAL A 85 17.97 -14.51 -37.05
CA VAL A 85 19.20 -15.19 -37.51
C VAL A 85 19.18 -16.70 -37.32
N LEU A 86 18.33 -17.22 -36.42
CA LEU A 86 18.23 -18.67 -36.13
C LEU A 86 17.93 -19.51 -37.39
N THR A 87 18.42 -20.75 -37.38
CA THR A 87 18.12 -21.75 -38.42
C THR A 87 16.70 -22.29 -38.26
N ASP A 88 16.14 -22.91 -39.31
CA ASP A 88 14.78 -23.49 -39.25
C ASP A 88 14.60 -24.48 -38.08
N VAL A 89 15.60 -25.33 -37.83
CA VAL A 89 15.56 -26.29 -36.72
C VAL A 89 15.56 -25.60 -35.37
N GLN A 90 16.42 -24.59 -35.20
CA GLN A 90 16.51 -23.84 -33.95
C GLN A 90 15.25 -23.01 -33.70
N LEU A 91 14.70 -22.39 -34.75
CA LEU A 91 13.50 -21.57 -34.69
C LEU A 91 12.28 -22.40 -34.28
N ARG A 92 12.12 -23.61 -34.83
CA ARG A 92 11.06 -24.55 -34.40
C ARG A 92 11.19 -24.95 -32.93
N SER A 93 12.41 -25.19 -32.46
CA SER A 93 12.67 -25.52 -31.05
C SER A 93 12.30 -24.35 -30.14
N GLN A 94 12.79 -23.14 -30.43
CA GLN A 94 12.49 -21.95 -29.65
C GLN A 94 11.01 -21.60 -29.67
N TYR A 95 10.36 -21.69 -30.83
CA TYR A 95 8.92 -21.49 -30.95
C TYR A 95 8.12 -22.46 -30.06
N SER A 96 8.55 -23.72 -29.94
CA SER A 96 7.90 -24.69 -29.07
C SER A 96 7.98 -24.33 -27.59
N ILE A 97 9.09 -23.70 -27.17
CA ILE A 97 9.32 -23.19 -25.80
C ILE A 97 8.46 -21.93 -25.57
N LEU A 98 8.37 -21.03 -26.55
CA LEU A 98 7.51 -19.85 -26.43
C LEU A 98 6.03 -20.25 -26.34
N LEU A 99 5.59 -21.27 -27.09
CA LEU A 99 4.22 -21.78 -27.00
C LEU A 99 3.90 -22.39 -25.63
N THR A 100 4.82 -23.15 -25.01
CA THR A 100 4.58 -23.68 -23.66
C THR A 100 4.53 -22.56 -22.62
N LEU A 101 5.40 -21.56 -22.77
CA LEU A 101 5.41 -20.40 -21.89
C LEU A 101 4.13 -19.55 -22.04
N ALA A 102 3.67 -19.36 -23.27
CA ALA A 102 2.41 -18.69 -23.61
C ALA A 102 1.19 -19.43 -23.04
N ALA A 103 1.17 -20.76 -23.15
CA ALA A 103 0.11 -21.61 -22.58
C ALA A 103 0.09 -21.52 -21.05
N THR A 104 1.26 -21.59 -20.39
CA THR A 104 1.39 -21.46 -18.94
C THR A 104 0.90 -20.09 -18.44
N ARG A 105 1.04 -19.06 -19.28
CA ARG A 105 0.60 -17.67 -19.02
C ARG A 105 -0.86 -17.40 -19.37
N ALA A 106 -1.55 -18.36 -20.00
CA ALA A 106 -2.90 -18.19 -20.53
C ALA A 106 -3.04 -16.94 -21.43
N LEU A 107 -2.13 -16.77 -22.40
CA LEU A 107 -2.21 -15.66 -23.36
C LEU A 107 -3.54 -15.71 -24.14
N PRO A 108 -4.32 -14.61 -24.21
CA PRO A 108 -5.61 -14.59 -24.91
C PRO A 108 -5.49 -14.86 -26.41
N SER A 109 -4.41 -14.38 -27.01
CA SER A 109 -4.07 -14.49 -28.44
C SER A 109 -3.52 -15.86 -28.83
N LEU A 110 -3.35 -16.80 -27.89
CA LEU A 110 -2.70 -18.09 -28.16
C LEU A 110 -3.39 -18.87 -29.30
N SER A 111 -4.71 -18.72 -29.43
CA SER A 111 -5.50 -19.36 -30.48
C SER A 111 -5.22 -18.82 -31.90
N THR A 112 -4.67 -17.62 -32.01
CA THR A 112 -4.31 -16.97 -33.27
C THR A 112 -2.99 -17.52 -33.83
N TYR A 113 -2.14 -18.09 -32.98
CA TYR A 113 -0.83 -18.60 -33.37
C TYR A 113 -0.91 -20.06 -33.85
N PRO A 114 -0.16 -20.43 -34.91
CA PRO A 114 -0.16 -21.78 -35.43
C PRO A 114 0.38 -22.78 -34.40
N ASN A 115 -0.22 -23.97 -34.36
CA ASN A 115 0.32 -25.05 -33.55
C ASN A 115 1.68 -25.54 -34.08
N ARG A 116 2.41 -26.32 -33.29
CA ARG A 116 3.78 -26.79 -33.61
C ARG A 116 3.88 -27.45 -35.00
N SER A 117 2.88 -28.25 -35.38
CA SER A 117 2.81 -28.92 -36.67
C SER A 117 2.59 -27.94 -37.82
N ALA A 118 1.65 -27.01 -37.69
CA ALA A 118 1.35 -26.00 -38.70
C ALA A 118 2.53 -25.05 -38.89
N PHE A 119 3.19 -24.66 -37.79
CA PHE A 119 4.41 -23.84 -37.84
C PHE A 119 5.54 -24.54 -38.62
N GLY A 120 5.68 -25.85 -38.49
CA GLY A 120 6.70 -26.63 -39.22
C GLY A 120 6.55 -26.60 -40.74
N LEU A 121 5.33 -26.38 -41.25
CA LEU A 121 5.00 -26.39 -42.68
C LEU A 121 5.25 -25.04 -43.38
N LEU A 122 5.49 -23.99 -42.60
CA LEU A 122 5.67 -22.63 -43.12
C LEU A 122 7.05 -22.40 -43.77
N GLY A 123 7.13 -21.39 -44.63
CA GLY A 123 8.39 -20.86 -45.15
C GLY A 123 9.26 -20.27 -44.03
N LEU A 124 10.56 -20.14 -44.26
CA LEU A 124 11.50 -19.62 -43.25
C LEU A 124 11.16 -18.18 -42.84
N ASP A 125 10.77 -17.34 -43.80
CA ASP A 125 10.44 -15.93 -43.56
C ASP A 125 9.13 -15.81 -42.75
N ASP A 126 8.08 -16.54 -43.15
CA ASP A 126 6.82 -16.61 -42.39
C ASP A 126 7.03 -17.11 -40.95
N LYS A 127 7.93 -18.08 -40.76
CA LYS A 127 8.28 -18.58 -39.42
C LYS A 127 8.92 -17.51 -38.56
N ARG A 128 9.81 -16.70 -39.13
CA ARG A 128 10.48 -15.60 -38.42
C ARG A 128 9.49 -14.52 -38.01
N ASP A 129 8.56 -14.17 -38.89
CA ASP A 129 7.54 -13.17 -38.61
C ASP A 129 6.60 -13.62 -37.49
N ILE A 130 6.10 -14.86 -37.56
CA ILE A 130 5.20 -15.42 -36.53
C ILE A 130 5.93 -15.61 -35.20
N TYR A 131 7.18 -16.07 -35.24
CA TYR A 131 8.01 -16.17 -34.04
C TYR A 131 8.22 -14.80 -33.39
N GLY A 132 8.60 -13.79 -34.19
CA GLY A 132 8.82 -12.42 -33.73
C GLY A 132 7.56 -11.80 -33.12
N ALA A 133 6.41 -12.01 -33.75
CA ALA A 133 5.13 -11.54 -33.23
C ALA A 133 4.78 -12.16 -31.87
N LEU A 134 4.94 -13.48 -31.71
CA LEU A 134 4.68 -14.17 -30.44
C LEU A 134 5.67 -13.73 -29.35
N LEU A 135 6.95 -13.61 -29.71
CA LEU A 135 8.00 -13.15 -28.81
C LEU A 135 7.72 -11.73 -28.32
N TYR A 136 7.37 -10.81 -29.23
CA TYR A 136 7.03 -9.44 -28.90
C TYR A 136 5.84 -9.36 -27.93
N GLU A 137 4.77 -10.11 -28.20
CA GLU A 137 3.60 -10.12 -27.32
C GLU A 137 3.96 -10.63 -25.92
N LEU A 138 4.72 -11.73 -25.84
CA LEU A 138 5.22 -12.26 -24.57
C LEU A 138 6.05 -11.21 -23.82
N GLN A 139 7.05 -10.62 -24.49
CA GLN A 139 7.92 -9.59 -23.92
C GLN A 139 7.12 -8.38 -23.44
N SER A 140 6.13 -7.91 -24.20
CA SER A 140 5.24 -6.81 -23.81
C SER A 140 4.45 -7.15 -22.52
N GLY A 141 3.94 -8.38 -22.40
CA GLY A 141 3.27 -8.86 -21.20
C GLY A 141 4.21 -8.94 -19.99
N PHE A 142 5.44 -9.41 -20.17
CA PHE A 142 6.46 -9.41 -19.12
C PHE A 142 6.82 -8.00 -18.66
N ILE A 143 7.00 -7.07 -19.60
CA ILE A 143 7.31 -5.67 -19.33
C ILE A 143 6.17 -5.06 -18.50
N GLY A 144 4.92 -5.18 -18.96
CA GLY A 144 3.74 -4.69 -18.24
C GLY A 144 3.62 -5.27 -16.84
N GLY A 145 3.79 -6.59 -16.68
CA GLY A 145 3.73 -7.25 -15.38
C GLY A 145 4.80 -6.77 -14.39
N ARG A 146 6.03 -6.54 -14.86
CA ARG A 146 7.13 -6.02 -14.02
C ARG A 146 6.88 -4.57 -13.60
N PHE A 147 6.41 -3.72 -14.52
CA PHE A 147 6.05 -2.34 -14.21
C PHE A 147 4.93 -2.26 -13.17
N ILE A 148 3.88 -3.09 -13.31
CA ILE A 148 2.80 -3.16 -12.32
C ILE A 148 3.32 -3.57 -10.94
N ARG A 149 4.19 -4.58 -10.87
CA ARG A 149 4.81 -5.00 -9.59
C ARG A 149 5.62 -3.87 -8.95
N ARG A 150 6.42 -3.14 -9.74
CA ARG A 150 7.20 -1.98 -9.25
C ARG A 150 6.29 -0.86 -8.76
N LEU A 151 5.26 -0.52 -9.52
CA LEU A 151 4.30 0.51 -9.13
C LEU A 151 3.53 0.13 -7.86
N ARG A 152 3.20 -1.15 -7.68
CA ARG A 152 2.61 -1.64 -6.42
C ARG A 152 3.57 -1.50 -5.25
N ALA A 153 4.85 -1.79 -5.44
CA ALA A 153 5.87 -1.60 -4.41
C ALA A 153 6.05 -0.11 -4.05
N GLU A 154 6.06 0.77 -5.06
CA GLU A 154 6.18 2.21 -4.86
C GLU A 154 4.92 2.83 -4.22
N ALA A 155 3.74 2.37 -4.62
CA ALA A 155 2.49 2.75 -3.98
C ALA A 155 2.45 2.27 -2.51
N ALA A 156 2.90 1.05 -2.23
CA ALA A 156 3.00 0.53 -0.87
C ALA A 156 4.01 1.32 -0.01
N SER A 157 5.17 1.66 -0.56
CA SER A 157 6.20 2.44 0.13
C SER A 157 5.70 3.85 0.45
N THR A 158 5.00 4.47 -0.50
CA THR A 158 4.39 5.79 -0.35
C THR A 158 3.30 5.74 0.72
N LEU A 159 2.39 4.77 0.65
CA LEU A 159 1.33 4.57 1.63
C LEU A 159 1.91 4.35 3.04
N LEU A 160 2.97 3.56 3.16
CA LEU A 160 3.66 3.32 4.42
C LEU A 160 4.29 4.60 4.99
N ARG A 161 4.99 5.39 4.17
CA ARG A 161 5.57 6.67 4.60
C ARG A 161 4.50 7.64 5.11
N TYR A 162 3.42 7.81 4.35
CA TYR A 162 2.30 8.64 4.81
C TYR A 162 1.64 8.08 6.06
N GLY A 163 1.48 6.76 6.16
CA GLY A 163 0.95 6.10 7.35
C GLY A 163 1.78 6.40 8.61
N ILE A 164 3.11 6.30 8.50
CA ILE A 164 4.02 6.66 9.59
C ILE A 164 3.89 8.14 9.94
N ILE A 165 3.85 9.04 8.96
CA ILE A 165 3.72 10.49 9.20
C ILE A 165 2.38 10.80 9.89
N ILE A 166 1.28 10.24 9.41
CA ILE A 166 -0.06 10.48 9.96
C ILE A 166 -0.17 9.90 11.37
N ALA A 167 0.35 8.69 11.60
CA ALA A 167 0.38 8.09 12.93
C ALA A 167 1.26 8.91 13.88
N ALA A 168 2.42 9.37 13.42
CA ALA A 168 3.29 10.25 14.19
C ALA A 168 2.58 11.55 14.54
N ILE A 169 1.93 12.23 13.59
CA ILE A 169 1.17 13.47 13.86
C ILE A 169 0.03 13.20 14.86
N THR A 170 -0.74 12.12 14.65
CA THR A 170 -1.90 11.79 15.49
C THR A 170 -1.52 11.45 16.92
N ILE A 171 -0.34 10.88 17.16
CA ILE A 171 0.13 10.53 18.51
C ILE A 171 0.94 11.69 19.11
N LEU A 172 1.91 12.22 18.36
CA LEU A 172 2.88 13.19 18.84
C LEU A 172 2.25 14.56 19.11
N VAL A 173 1.35 15.04 18.25
CA VAL A 173 0.77 16.38 18.43
C VAL A 173 -0.11 16.46 19.68
N PRO A 174 -1.07 15.54 19.92
CA PRO A 174 -1.84 15.53 21.16
C PRO A 174 -0.94 15.28 22.38
N PHE A 175 0.05 14.38 22.27
CA PHE A 175 0.93 14.07 23.39
C PHE A 175 1.83 15.25 23.78
N LEU A 176 2.41 15.96 22.81
CA LEU A 176 3.18 17.17 23.06
C LEU A 176 2.30 18.27 23.67
N TRP A 177 1.08 18.46 23.16
CA TRP A 177 0.13 19.42 23.73
C TRP A 177 -0.19 19.08 25.20
N LEU A 178 -0.43 17.80 25.51
CA LEU A 178 -0.64 17.34 26.89
C LEU A 178 0.60 17.52 27.76
N PHE A 179 1.78 17.27 27.22
CA PHE A 179 3.04 17.47 27.93
C PHE A 179 3.27 18.95 28.29
N PHE A 180 3.05 19.87 27.34
CA PHE A 180 3.20 21.30 27.58
C PHE A 180 2.13 21.85 28.53
N THR A 181 0.87 21.42 28.40
CA THR A 181 -0.20 21.79 29.34
C THR A 181 0.10 21.28 30.74
N TRP A 182 0.53 20.02 30.89
CA TRP A 182 0.96 19.44 32.17
C TRP A 182 2.13 20.21 32.80
N LEU A 183 3.12 20.62 32.01
CA LEU A 183 4.24 21.43 32.48
C LEU A 183 3.80 22.82 32.97
N SER A 184 2.79 23.39 32.30
CA SER A 184 2.28 24.75 32.53
C SER A 184 1.23 24.82 33.64
N LEU A 185 0.78 23.69 34.19
CA LEU A 185 -0.21 23.64 35.25
C LEU A 185 0.30 24.37 36.52
N PRO A 186 -0.44 25.37 37.04
CA PRO A 186 -0.05 26.09 38.23
C PRO A 186 -0.01 25.16 39.44
N LYS A 187 1.07 25.23 40.22
CA LYS A 187 1.33 24.35 41.39
C LYS A 187 0.19 24.35 42.43
N LYS A 188 -0.58 25.44 42.50
CA LYS A 188 -1.74 25.59 43.40
C LYS A 188 -2.94 24.73 42.98
N ALA A 189 -3.19 24.60 41.67
CA ALA A 189 -4.28 23.78 41.14
C ALA A 189 -4.08 22.27 41.39
N LEU A 190 -2.82 21.84 41.52
CA LEU A 190 -2.48 20.46 41.88
C LEU A 190 -2.78 20.15 43.37
N LEU A 191 -2.62 21.14 44.25
CA LEU A 191 -2.84 21.02 45.69
C LEU A 191 -4.32 21.02 46.07
N GLU A 192 -5.17 21.65 45.26
CA GLU A 192 -6.63 21.69 45.45
C GLU A 192 -7.35 20.44 44.88
N GLY A 193 -6.60 19.43 44.42
CA GLY A 193 -7.13 18.09 44.20
C GLY A 193 -7.93 17.88 42.91
N GLY A 194 -7.89 18.81 41.96
CA GLY A 194 -8.58 18.62 40.68
C GLY A 194 -8.23 19.68 39.65
N ALA A 195 -7.14 19.47 38.90
CA ALA A 195 -6.89 20.24 37.69
C ALA A 195 -7.64 19.60 36.52
N VAL A 196 -8.76 20.21 36.11
CA VAL A 196 -9.44 19.87 34.87
C VAL A 196 -8.77 20.63 33.73
N ILE A 197 -8.09 19.92 32.84
CA ILE A 197 -7.56 20.50 31.60
C ILE A 197 -8.71 20.54 30.59
N ASN A 198 -9.15 21.75 30.29
CA ASN A 198 -10.32 22.02 29.47
C ASN A 198 -9.90 22.94 28.33
N GLU A 199 -9.45 22.30 27.25
CA GLU A 199 -8.87 22.99 26.11
C GLU A 199 -9.59 22.54 24.84
N THR A 200 -10.48 23.39 24.33
CA THR A 200 -11.28 23.06 23.14
C THR A 200 -10.43 22.81 21.91
N ILE A 201 -9.34 23.58 21.80
CA ILE A 201 -8.41 23.48 20.67
C ILE A 201 -7.82 22.07 20.62
N PHE A 202 -7.54 21.49 21.79
CA PHE A 202 -7.09 20.10 21.89
C PHE A 202 -8.14 19.12 21.40
N VAL A 203 -9.41 19.27 21.81
CA VAL A 203 -10.50 18.38 21.39
C VAL A 203 -10.70 18.43 19.89
N LEU A 204 -10.76 19.62 19.30
CA LEU A 204 -10.90 19.81 17.85
C LEU A 204 -9.74 19.19 17.08
N LEU A 205 -8.51 19.36 17.58
CA LEU A 205 -7.32 18.78 16.98
C LEU A 205 -7.32 17.24 17.07
N ALA A 206 -7.68 16.68 18.23
CA ALA A 206 -7.76 15.25 18.44
C ALA A 206 -8.86 14.60 17.57
N VAL A 207 -10.02 15.25 17.43
CA VAL A 207 -11.10 14.85 16.51
C VAL A 207 -10.63 14.88 15.06
N ALA A 208 -9.94 15.96 14.65
CA ALA A 208 -9.43 16.09 13.29
C ALA A 208 -8.37 15.00 12.98
N CYS A 209 -7.45 14.74 13.90
CA CYS A 209 -6.45 13.67 13.76
C CYS A 209 -7.12 12.29 13.69
N ALA A 210 -8.11 12.01 14.54
CA ALA A 210 -8.88 10.76 14.48
C ALA A 210 -9.60 10.59 13.12
N GLY A 211 -10.21 11.66 12.59
CA GLY A 211 -10.81 11.67 11.26
C GLY A 211 -9.80 11.42 10.12
N ALA A 212 -8.64 12.08 10.17
CA ALA A 212 -7.56 11.85 9.22
C ALA A 212 -7.07 10.38 9.25
N LEU A 213 -6.92 9.82 10.45
CA LEU A 213 -6.55 8.43 10.66
C LEU A 213 -7.59 7.49 10.05
N GLY A 214 -8.88 7.72 10.28
CA GLY A 214 -9.98 6.95 9.68
C GLY A 214 -9.94 6.93 8.15
N ALA A 215 -9.73 8.11 7.54
CA ALA A 215 -9.61 8.23 6.09
C ALA A 215 -8.39 7.49 5.52
N PHE A 216 -7.27 7.49 6.24
CA PHE A 216 -6.07 6.74 5.88
C PHE A 216 -6.30 5.22 5.97
N PHE A 217 -6.87 4.73 7.07
CA PHE A 217 -7.17 3.30 7.25
C PHE A 217 -8.11 2.77 6.16
N SER A 218 -9.11 3.56 5.76
CA SER A 218 -10.00 3.24 4.63
C SER A 218 -9.24 2.95 3.33
N ARG A 219 -8.16 3.70 3.07
CA ARG A 219 -7.30 3.51 1.88
C ARG A 219 -6.31 2.37 2.05
N ALA A 220 -5.72 2.21 3.23
CA ALA A 220 -4.82 1.09 3.50
C ALA A 220 -5.55 -0.25 3.34
N MET A 221 -6.77 -0.36 3.86
CA MET A 221 -7.64 -1.51 3.66
C MET A 221 -7.94 -1.76 2.17
N LYS A 222 -8.28 -0.71 1.40
CA LYS A 222 -8.51 -0.85 -0.06
C LYS A 222 -7.28 -1.40 -0.78
N PHE A 223 -6.10 -0.88 -0.46
CA PHE A 223 -4.86 -1.34 -1.06
C PHE A 223 -4.60 -2.82 -0.77
N GLN A 224 -4.90 -3.29 0.45
CA GLN A 224 -4.75 -4.70 0.80
C GLN A 224 -5.74 -5.60 0.05
N THR A 225 -7.03 -5.23 0.03
CA THR A 225 -8.08 -6.03 -0.62
C THR A 225 -7.96 -6.05 -2.14
N ASP A 226 -7.65 -4.91 -2.78
CA ASP A 226 -7.59 -4.79 -4.25
C ASP A 226 -6.18 -5.00 -4.81
N SER A 227 -5.21 -5.40 -3.98
CA SER A 227 -3.78 -5.51 -4.34
C SER A 227 -3.52 -6.33 -5.61
N ALA A 228 -4.35 -7.35 -5.87
CA ALA A 228 -4.25 -8.20 -7.06
C ALA A 228 -4.84 -7.57 -8.33
N ALA A 229 -5.90 -6.76 -8.19
CA ALA A 229 -6.69 -6.20 -9.29
C ALA A 229 -6.28 -4.77 -9.70
N LEU A 230 -5.35 -4.14 -8.97
CA LEU A 230 -4.87 -2.79 -9.30
C LEU A 230 -4.21 -2.75 -10.68
N THR A 231 -4.90 -2.10 -11.62
CA THR A 231 -4.44 -1.71 -12.96
C THR A 231 -3.63 -0.41 -12.88
N PHE A 232 -2.76 -0.18 -13.86
CA PHE A 232 -1.89 1.00 -13.94
C PHE A 232 -2.62 2.34 -13.70
N ASP A 233 -3.72 2.57 -14.43
CA ASP A 233 -4.48 3.83 -14.34
C ASP A 233 -5.10 4.04 -12.96
N THR A 234 -5.58 2.96 -12.33
CA THR A 234 -6.14 3.03 -10.98
C THR A 234 -5.08 3.38 -9.93
N VAL A 235 -3.83 2.93 -10.10
CA VAL A 235 -2.75 3.26 -9.18
C VAL A 235 -2.41 4.75 -9.27
N ILE A 236 -2.25 5.28 -10.49
CA ILE A 236 -1.88 6.67 -10.72
C ILE A 236 -2.99 7.62 -10.28
N GLN A 237 -4.25 7.33 -10.60
CA GLN A 237 -5.34 8.24 -10.23
C GLN A 237 -5.68 8.18 -8.74
N THR A 238 -5.46 7.03 -8.07
CA THR A 238 -5.92 6.82 -6.70
C THR A 238 -4.84 7.07 -5.64
N TYR A 239 -3.56 6.82 -5.96
CA TYR A 239 -2.47 6.79 -4.95
C TYR A 239 -1.44 7.90 -5.13
N VAL A 240 -1.66 8.85 -6.02
CA VAL A 240 -0.86 10.08 -6.08
C VAL A 240 -1.07 10.88 -4.80
N SER A 241 0.03 11.38 -4.23
CA SER A 241 0.07 12.12 -2.96
C SER A 241 -0.97 13.22 -2.83
N ARG A 242 -1.30 13.91 -3.93
CA ARG A 242 -2.32 14.97 -3.96
C ARG A 242 -3.72 14.44 -3.63
N MET A 243 -4.08 13.28 -4.17
CA MET A 243 -5.38 12.65 -3.92
C MET A 243 -5.45 12.06 -2.51
N LEU A 244 -4.33 11.52 -2.02
CA LEU A 244 -4.26 11.08 -0.63
C LEU A 244 -4.45 12.26 0.33
N CYS A 245 -3.79 13.40 0.09
CA CYS A 245 -3.95 14.61 0.90
C CYS A 245 -5.40 15.15 0.88
N LEU A 246 -6.02 15.25 -0.31
CA LEU A 246 -7.42 15.65 -0.45
C LEU A 246 -8.35 14.75 0.37
N ARG A 247 -8.09 13.45 0.37
CA ARG A 247 -8.87 12.48 1.14
C ARG A 247 -8.69 12.64 2.64
N LEU A 248 -7.46 12.87 3.10
CA LEU A 248 -7.21 13.17 4.51
C LEU A 248 -7.99 14.40 4.96
N LEU A 249 -7.96 15.47 4.15
CA LEU A 249 -8.73 16.69 4.44
C LEU A 249 -10.23 16.40 4.52
N CYS A 250 -10.78 15.64 3.59
CA CYS A 250 -12.19 15.24 3.64
C CYS A 250 -12.53 14.46 4.93
N GLY A 251 -11.66 13.53 5.35
CA GLY A 251 -11.82 12.79 6.61
C GLY A 251 -11.78 13.68 7.86
N MET A 252 -10.86 14.65 7.89
CA MET A 252 -10.77 15.66 8.95
C MET A 252 -12.06 16.49 9.01
N THR A 253 -12.50 17.00 7.87
CA THR A 253 -13.71 17.83 7.76
C THR A 253 -14.95 17.05 8.20
N GLY A 254 -15.10 15.79 7.79
CA GLY A 254 -16.20 14.93 8.21
C GLY A 254 -16.25 14.70 9.72
N ALA A 255 -15.11 14.47 10.36
CA ALA A 255 -15.01 14.33 11.81
C ALA A 255 -15.37 15.62 12.56
N ILE A 256 -14.94 16.78 12.06
CA ILE A 256 -15.27 18.09 12.65
C ILE A 256 -16.77 18.37 12.58
N PHE A 257 -17.41 18.11 11.44
CA PHE A 257 -18.86 18.25 11.32
C PHE A 257 -19.60 17.30 12.26
N PHE A 258 -19.12 16.05 12.37
CA PHE A 258 -19.71 15.08 13.28
C PHE A 258 -19.61 15.51 14.75
N TYR A 259 -18.47 16.10 15.16
CA TYR A 259 -18.32 16.71 16.47
C TYR A 259 -19.32 17.84 16.71
N PHE A 260 -19.54 18.72 15.73
CA PHE A 260 -20.55 19.77 15.85
C PHE A 260 -21.98 19.22 15.96
N PHE A 261 -22.31 18.11 15.29
CA PHE A 261 -23.63 17.47 15.45
C PHE A 261 -23.85 16.90 16.85
N ILE A 262 -22.82 16.35 17.48
CA ILE A 262 -22.90 15.90 18.88
C ILE A 262 -23.07 17.11 19.80
N CYS A 263 -22.25 18.16 19.63
CA CYS A 263 -22.36 19.39 20.43
C CYS A 263 -23.73 20.07 20.28
N GLY A 264 -24.32 20.02 19.07
CA GLY A 264 -25.67 20.51 18.79
C GLY A 264 -26.80 19.62 19.31
N LYS A 265 -26.49 18.50 19.99
CA LYS A 265 -27.44 17.48 20.47
C LYS A 265 -28.35 16.92 19.36
N PHE A 266 -27.90 16.96 18.11
CA PHE A 266 -28.64 16.38 16.99
C PHE A 266 -28.61 14.85 17.05
N VAL A 267 -27.54 14.30 17.61
CA VAL A 267 -27.34 12.86 17.82
C VAL A 267 -27.20 12.60 19.31
N GLY A 268 -27.99 11.68 19.87
CA GLY A 268 -28.02 11.39 21.31
C GLY A 268 -28.26 9.91 21.62
N GLY A 269 -27.80 9.46 22.79
CA GLY A 269 -27.93 8.09 23.29
C GLY A 269 -26.68 7.62 24.04
N ASN A 270 -26.77 6.49 24.77
CA ASN A 270 -25.66 5.98 25.61
C ASN A 270 -24.38 5.64 24.82
N LEU A 271 -24.53 5.37 23.51
CA LEU A 271 -23.45 5.06 22.58
C LEU A 271 -22.70 6.32 22.09
N PHE A 272 -23.36 7.47 22.15
CA PHE A 272 -22.80 8.76 21.76
C PHE A 272 -22.25 9.50 22.98
N PRO A 273 -21.24 10.36 22.80
CA PRO A 273 -20.68 11.05 23.93
C PRO A 273 -21.64 12.12 24.47
N ALA A 274 -21.89 12.09 25.78
CA ALA A 274 -22.72 13.06 26.49
C ALA A 274 -21.89 14.31 26.82
N LEU A 275 -21.71 15.18 25.81
CA LEU A 275 -20.98 16.44 25.98
C LEU A 275 -21.88 17.49 26.66
N SER A 276 -21.31 18.24 27.60
CA SER A 276 -21.99 19.36 28.27
C SER A 276 -22.42 20.40 27.24
N SER A 277 -23.63 20.94 27.40
CA SER A 277 -24.27 21.87 26.44
C SER A 277 -23.56 23.22 26.27
N GLY A 278 -22.47 23.46 27.00
CA GLY A 278 -21.66 24.66 26.88
C GLY A 278 -20.85 24.57 25.60
N MET A 279 -21.16 25.45 24.65
CA MET A 279 -20.36 25.61 23.43
C MET A 279 -18.88 25.75 23.83
N VAL A 280 -18.04 24.82 23.38
CA VAL A 280 -16.58 24.91 23.39
C VAL A 280 -15.90 24.90 24.76
N THR A 281 -16.49 25.43 25.83
CA THR A 281 -15.71 25.92 26.98
C THR A 281 -15.65 25.02 28.20
N GLU A 282 -16.37 23.90 28.32
CA GLU A 282 -16.39 23.06 29.54
C GLU A 282 -16.46 21.54 29.29
N GLN A 283 -15.46 20.99 28.61
CA GLN A 283 -15.30 19.53 28.51
C GLN A 283 -14.15 19.04 29.38
N THR A 284 -14.47 18.15 30.33
CA THR A 284 -13.48 17.41 31.10
C THR A 284 -12.87 16.32 30.20
N ILE A 285 -11.68 16.58 29.67
CA ILE A 285 -11.01 15.68 28.72
C ILE A 285 -10.19 14.63 29.47
N TRP A 286 -9.52 15.07 30.54
CA TRP A 286 -8.65 14.26 31.38
C TRP A 286 -9.06 14.42 32.83
N THR A 287 -9.09 13.30 33.56
CA THR A 287 -9.24 13.29 35.00
C THR A 287 -7.93 12.89 35.64
N LEU A 288 -7.49 13.68 36.61
CA LEU A 288 -6.32 13.36 37.43
C LEU A 288 -6.79 12.42 38.55
N HIS A 289 -6.43 11.14 38.47
CA HIS A 289 -6.63 10.22 39.57
C HIS A 289 -5.38 10.22 40.45
N LEU A 290 -5.54 10.52 41.74
CA LEU A 290 -4.45 10.34 42.70
C LEU A 290 -4.31 8.83 42.98
N ALA A 291 -3.15 8.27 42.64
CA ALA A 291 -2.84 6.87 42.87
C ALA A 291 -2.55 6.66 44.37
N GLY A 292 -3.59 6.30 45.12
CA GLY A 292 -3.48 5.81 46.49
C GLY A 292 -4.46 6.47 47.48
N PRO A 293 -4.72 5.83 48.64
CA PRO A 293 -5.52 6.45 49.70
C PRO A 293 -4.69 7.59 50.29
N VAL A 294 -5.05 8.83 49.97
CA VAL A 294 -4.45 10.04 50.54
C VAL A 294 -4.86 10.12 52.03
N THR A 295 -4.21 9.30 52.87
CA THR A 295 -4.45 9.21 54.32
C THR A 295 -3.71 10.28 55.12
N LYS A 296 -2.88 11.09 54.46
CA LYS A 296 -2.22 12.25 55.07
C LYS A 296 -2.85 13.49 54.46
N GLY A 297 -3.45 14.32 55.31
CA GLY A 297 -4.13 15.55 54.90
C GLY A 297 -3.35 16.34 53.86
N LEU A 298 -4.06 16.79 52.81
CA LEU A 298 -3.58 17.49 51.62
C LEU A 298 -2.61 18.65 51.89
N ALA A 299 -2.59 19.18 53.11
CA ALA A 299 -1.75 20.30 53.53
C ALA A 299 -0.25 19.99 53.71
N LYS A 300 0.18 18.70 53.77
CA LYS A 300 1.59 18.34 54.05
C LYS A 300 2.30 17.56 52.93
N VAL A 301 1.64 17.33 51.80
CA VAL A 301 2.26 16.59 50.69
C VAL A 301 3.03 17.57 49.80
N LYS A 302 4.30 17.26 49.52
CA LYS A 302 5.09 18.09 48.61
C LYS A 302 4.54 17.95 47.18
N PRO A 303 4.51 19.02 46.38
CA PRO A 303 3.95 18.99 45.03
C PRO A 303 4.72 18.09 44.06
N GLU A 304 5.97 17.75 44.35
CA GLU A 304 6.79 16.79 43.60
C GLU A 304 6.28 15.35 43.74
N ASP A 305 5.84 14.96 44.94
CA ASP A 305 5.30 13.63 45.24
C ASP A 305 3.89 13.45 44.63
N LEU A 306 3.09 14.53 44.58
CA LEU A 306 1.76 14.53 43.95
C LEU A 306 1.84 14.36 42.42
N ARG A 307 2.87 14.91 41.77
CA ARG A 307 3.09 14.71 40.33
C ARG A 307 3.46 13.26 40.02
N ALA A 308 4.32 12.65 40.83
CA ALA A 308 4.73 11.26 40.69
C ALA A 308 3.59 10.26 40.96
N ALA A 309 2.64 10.62 41.82
CA ALA A 309 1.49 9.79 42.19
C ALA A 309 0.21 10.09 41.39
N SER A 310 0.29 10.90 40.32
CA SER A 310 -0.88 11.27 39.53
C SER A 310 -0.99 10.47 38.23
N GLU A 311 -2.11 9.79 38.03
CA GLU A 311 -2.42 9.07 36.80
C GLU A 311 -3.36 9.94 35.95
N LEU A 312 -2.91 10.30 34.74
CA LEU A 312 -3.68 11.07 33.78
C LEU A 312 -4.43 10.08 32.87
N SER A 313 -5.75 9.98 33.03
CA SER A 313 -6.59 9.05 32.26
C SER A 313 -7.64 9.82 31.42
N PRO A 314 -7.91 9.41 30.17
CA PRO A 314 -8.90 10.09 29.33
C PRO A 314 -10.30 9.74 29.82
N THR A 315 -11.24 10.70 29.72
CA THR A 315 -12.63 10.43 30.07
C THR A 315 -13.30 9.49 29.08
N VAL A 316 -14.28 8.71 29.55
CA VAL A 316 -15.05 7.77 28.72
C VAL A 316 -15.73 8.48 27.55
N GLU A 317 -16.24 9.70 27.77
CA GLU A 317 -16.90 10.50 26.75
C GLU A 317 -15.91 10.98 25.68
N PHE A 318 -14.67 11.32 26.05
CA PHE A 318 -13.63 11.64 25.09
C PHE A 318 -13.21 10.42 24.25
N ALA A 319 -13.10 9.23 24.86
CA ALA A 319 -12.81 8.00 24.14
C ALA A 319 -13.90 7.66 23.11
N LYS A 320 -15.18 7.75 23.50
CA LYS A 320 -16.33 7.59 22.58
C LYS A 320 -16.25 8.59 21.42
N LEU A 321 -15.92 9.85 21.71
CA LEU A 321 -15.80 10.89 20.69
C LEU A 321 -14.72 10.56 19.66
N LEU A 322 -13.55 10.08 20.10
CA LEU A 322 -12.46 9.69 19.19
C LEU A 322 -12.86 8.52 18.29
N VAL A 323 -13.54 7.51 18.83
CA VAL A 323 -14.02 6.36 18.06
C VAL A 323 -14.98 6.80 16.96
N TRP A 324 -15.94 7.65 17.28
CA TRP A 324 -16.91 8.13 16.30
C TRP A 324 -16.28 9.10 15.28
N SER A 325 -15.32 9.92 15.70
CA SER A 325 -14.57 10.81 14.79
C SER A 325 -13.73 10.02 13.80
N PHE A 326 -13.11 8.93 14.25
CA PHE A 326 -12.43 7.97 13.38
C PHE A 326 -13.40 7.33 12.38
N LEU A 327 -14.56 6.89 12.85
CA LEU A 327 -15.58 6.26 12.01
C LEU A 327 -16.15 7.25 10.98
N ALA A 328 -16.33 8.52 11.37
CA ALA A 328 -16.76 9.59 10.47
C ALA A 328 -15.73 9.82 9.35
N GLY A 329 -14.42 9.79 9.66
CA GLY A 329 -13.36 9.83 8.65
C GLY A 329 -13.33 8.59 7.73
N PHE A 330 -13.86 7.46 8.21
CA PHE A 330 -13.99 6.21 7.45
C PHE A 330 -15.29 6.15 6.60
N SER A 331 -16.23 7.08 6.80
CA SER A 331 -17.63 7.01 6.33
C SER A 331 -17.83 6.97 4.81
N GLU A 332 -16.87 7.46 4.04
CA GLU A 332 -16.89 7.39 2.57
C GLU A 332 -16.99 5.94 2.04
N ARG A 333 -16.70 4.96 2.91
CA ARG A 333 -16.85 3.53 2.61
C ARG A 333 -17.97 2.85 3.37
N LEU A 334 -18.19 3.21 4.64
CA LEU A 334 -19.27 2.62 5.43
C LEU A 334 -20.63 2.82 4.77
N VAL A 335 -20.90 4.00 4.20
CA VAL A 335 -22.21 4.25 3.58
C VAL A 335 -22.39 3.41 2.31
N PRO A 336 -21.47 3.42 1.31
CA PRO A 336 -21.62 2.55 0.13
C PRO A 336 -21.57 1.06 0.46
N ASP A 337 -20.67 0.60 1.33
CA ASP A 337 -20.52 -0.83 1.63
C ASP A 337 -21.72 -1.38 2.43
N THR A 338 -22.33 -0.56 3.30
CA THR A 338 -23.58 -0.95 4.00
C THR A 338 -24.77 -0.97 3.05
N LEU A 339 -24.88 0.00 2.14
CA LEU A 339 -25.92 0.01 1.11
C LEU A 339 -25.77 -1.19 0.15
N ALA A 340 -24.57 -1.48 -0.33
CA ALA A 340 -24.30 -2.62 -1.20
C ALA A 340 -24.54 -3.97 -0.49
N SER A 341 -24.22 -4.07 0.80
CA SER A 341 -24.51 -5.25 1.62
C SER A 341 -26.01 -5.44 1.87
N LEU A 342 -26.74 -4.35 2.09
CA LEU A 342 -28.19 -4.36 2.24
C LEU A 342 -28.90 -4.68 0.92
N GLU A 343 -28.43 -4.13 -0.19
CA GLU A 343 -28.91 -4.44 -1.55
C GLU A 343 -28.65 -5.92 -1.90
N LYS A 344 -27.48 -6.44 -1.57
CA LYS A 344 -27.18 -7.86 -1.76
C LYS A 344 -28.06 -8.75 -0.89
N LYS A 345 -28.25 -8.40 0.39
CA LYS A 345 -29.14 -9.15 1.31
C LYS A 345 -30.61 -9.08 0.88
N SER A 346 -31.07 -7.94 0.35
CA SER A 346 -32.44 -7.81 -0.16
C SER A 346 -32.62 -8.60 -1.46
N ALA A 347 -31.62 -8.59 -2.35
CA ALA A 347 -31.62 -9.42 -3.55
C ALA A 347 -31.60 -10.92 -3.23
N ASP A 348 -30.77 -11.35 -2.27
CA ASP A 348 -30.69 -12.74 -1.81
C ASP A 348 -32.01 -13.18 -1.12
N ALA A 349 -32.66 -12.28 -0.38
CA ALA A 349 -33.97 -12.54 0.23
C ALA A 349 -35.11 -12.64 -0.80
N LEU A 350 -35.04 -11.87 -1.89
CA LEU A 350 -36.01 -11.94 -3.00
C LEU A 350 -35.81 -13.16 -3.91
N GLN A 351 -34.61 -13.73 -3.93
CA GLN A 351 -34.29 -14.95 -4.70
C GLN A 351 -34.46 -16.24 -3.89
N ALA A 352 -34.75 -16.16 -2.58
CA ALA A 352 -35.02 -17.33 -1.76
C ALA A 352 -36.35 -18.00 -2.18
N PRO A 353 -36.34 -19.28 -2.59
CA PRO A 353 -37.54 -19.99 -3.03
C PRO A 353 -38.44 -20.29 -1.82
N GLY A 354 -39.38 -19.39 -1.52
CA GLY A 354 -40.36 -19.62 -0.44
C GLY A 354 -41.20 -18.44 0.04
N ALA A 355 -40.95 -17.20 -0.39
CA ALA A 355 -41.79 -16.07 0.03
C ALA A 355 -43.11 -16.04 -0.78
N LYS A 356 -44.19 -16.56 -0.19
CA LYS A 356 -45.57 -16.28 -0.63
C LYS A 356 -45.89 -14.79 -0.44
N PRO A 357 -46.76 -14.22 -1.30
CA PRO A 357 -47.06 -12.79 -1.36
C PRO A 357 -47.66 -12.22 -0.07
#